data_AF-A9KYU6-F1
#
_entry.id   AF-A9KYU6-F1
#
_cell.length_a   1.000
_cell.length_b   1.000
_cell.length_c   1.000
_cell.angle_alpha   90.00
_cell.angle_beta   90.00
_cell.angle_gamma   90.00
#
_symmetry.space_group_name_H-M   'P 1'
#
loop_
_entity.id
_entity.type
_entity.pdbx_description
1 polymer ?
#
loop_
_entity_poly.entity_id
_entity_poly.type
_entity_poly.pdbx_seq_one_letter_code
_entity_poly.pdbx_strand_id
1 'polypeptide(L)'
;MLKEYVHRFRNALVKAAELESYRLYKLGRWNELNSFPFGSCDIASNFLAMYLKEKAIESKIIWCGNELEQYSSVKSHVWLEVDDKFIDITISQFPEYDNHRIHISKKNSPTMLMEIYKHCKELGHHNYQEREIQLNSASKSG
;
A
#
# COMPACT_ATOMS: atom_id res chain seq x y z
N MET A 1 9.83 12.24 -11.87
CA MET A 1 8.95 12.92 -10.90
C MET A 1 8.20 11.94 -10.00
N LEU A 2 7.35 11.04 -10.53
CA LEU A 2 6.61 10.05 -9.72
C LEU A 2 7.47 9.26 -8.72
N LYS A 3 8.54 8.61 -9.20
CA LYS A 3 9.48 7.85 -8.34
C LYS A 3 10.01 8.69 -7.18
N GLU A 4 10.41 9.93 -7.46
CA GLU A 4 10.92 10.85 -6.45
C GLU A 4 9.86 11.20 -5.40
N TYR A 5 8.63 11.49 -5.82
CA TYR A 5 7.51 11.73 -4.90
C TYR A 5 7.25 10.54 -3.98
N VAL A 6 7.21 9.32 -4.54
CA VAL A 6 7.01 8.09 -3.76
C VAL A 6 8.14 7.90 -2.72
N HIS A 7 9.40 8.07 -3.12
CA HIS A 7 10.54 7.96 -2.19
C HIS A 7 10.50 9.04 -1.09
N ARG A 8 10.27 10.31 -1.46
CA ARG A 8 10.15 11.42 -0.49
C ARG A 8 9.00 11.16 0.48
N PHE A 9 7.86 10.71 -0.02
CA PHE A 9 6.68 10.44 0.79
C PHE A 9 6.90 9.29 1.78
N ARG A 10 7.44 8.16 1.32
CA ARG A 10 7.78 7.06 2.23
C ARG A 10 8.75 7.51 3.33
N ASN A 11 9.77 8.28 2.98
CA ASN A 11 10.72 8.79 3.97
C ASN A 11 10.04 9.73 4.99
N ALA A 12 9.03 10.49 4.57
CA ALA A 12 8.23 11.31 5.48
C ALA A 12 7.40 10.44 6.43
N LEU A 13 6.78 9.36 5.96
CA LEU A 13 6.05 8.43 6.83
C LEU A 13 6.96 7.76 7.87
N VAL A 14 8.16 7.32 7.46
CA VAL A 14 9.15 6.77 8.41
C VAL A 14 9.48 7.79 9.50
N LYS A 15 9.80 9.04 9.12
CA LYS A 15 10.09 10.09 10.09
C LYS A 15 8.89 10.38 11.00
N ALA A 16 7.69 10.41 10.44
CA ALA A 16 6.47 10.67 11.18
C ALA A 16 6.19 9.59 12.23
N ALA A 17 6.29 8.31 11.85
CA ALA A 17 6.08 7.19 12.75
C ALA A 17 7.14 7.14 13.87
N GLU A 18 8.41 7.33 13.53
CA GLU A 18 9.55 7.16 14.44
C GLU A 18 9.81 8.38 15.34
N LEU A 19 9.65 9.61 14.82
CA LEU A 19 10.15 10.83 15.47
C LEU A 19 9.04 11.78 15.90
N GLU A 20 7.83 11.65 15.36
CA GLU A 20 6.74 12.62 15.57
C GLU A 20 5.52 11.98 16.26
N SER A 21 5.68 10.80 16.87
CA SER A 21 4.60 10.08 17.57
C SER A 21 3.87 10.94 18.59
N TYR A 22 4.58 11.80 19.32
CA TYR A 22 4.02 12.75 20.29
C TYR A 22 3.00 13.74 19.69
N ARG A 23 3.06 13.99 18.38
CA ARG A 23 2.10 14.86 17.67
C ARG A 23 0.97 14.08 17.04
N LEU A 24 1.23 12.84 16.66
CA LEU A 24 0.38 12.04 15.79
C LEU A 24 -0.46 11.00 16.54
N TYR A 25 -0.18 10.73 17.81
CA TYR A 25 -0.86 9.69 18.60
C TYR A 25 -2.38 9.88 18.74
N LYS A 26 -2.89 11.08 18.51
CA LYS A 26 -4.34 11.40 18.53
C LYS A 26 -5.03 11.21 17.19
N LEU A 27 -4.31 10.88 16.12
CA LEU A 27 -4.93 10.62 14.82
C LEU A 27 -5.76 9.33 14.87
N GLY A 28 -6.94 9.34 14.26
CA GLY A 28 -7.89 8.23 14.36
C GLY A 28 -7.35 6.87 13.89
N ARG A 29 -6.44 6.87 12.90
CA ARG A 29 -5.78 5.67 12.36
C ARG A 29 -4.30 5.58 12.76
N TRP A 30 -3.90 6.23 13.87
CA TRP A 30 -2.53 6.17 14.36
C TRP A 30 -2.07 4.74 14.65
N ASN A 31 -2.95 3.89 15.17
CA ASN A 31 -2.63 2.49 15.46
C ASN A 31 -2.21 1.69 14.22
N GLU A 32 -2.63 2.09 13.02
CA GLU A 32 -2.18 1.46 11.78
C GLU A 32 -0.84 2.05 11.31
N LEU A 33 -0.62 3.36 11.52
CA LEU A 33 0.56 4.06 11.03
C LEU A 33 1.80 3.89 11.93
N ASN A 34 1.61 3.73 13.24
CA ASN A 34 2.69 3.76 14.23
C ASN A 34 3.72 2.62 14.07
N SER A 35 3.36 1.57 13.33
CA SER A 35 4.18 0.38 13.08
C SER A 35 4.73 0.35 11.65
N PHE A 36 4.67 1.48 10.93
CA PHE A 36 5.06 1.57 9.52
C PHE A 36 6.43 0.93 9.26
N PRO A 37 6.54 -0.05 8.32
CA PRO A 37 5.55 -0.40 7.30
C PRO A 37 4.52 -1.48 7.70
N PHE A 38 4.70 -2.15 8.84
CA PHE A 38 3.93 -3.35 9.21
C PHE A 38 2.50 -3.01 9.60
N GLY A 39 1.54 -3.64 8.92
CA GLY A 39 0.11 -3.39 9.17
C GLY A 39 -0.37 -2.01 8.69
N SER A 40 0.50 -1.23 8.04
CA SER A 40 0.18 0.13 7.59
C SER A 40 -0.22 0.22 6.12
N CYS A 41 -0.23 -0.90 5.37
CA CYS A 41 -0.42 -0.90 3.91
C CYS A 41 -1.66 -0.10 3.46
N ASP A 42 -2.77 -0.22 4.20
CA ASP A 42 -4.01 0.50 3.92
C ASP A 42 -3.84 2.02 4.12
N ILE A 43 -3.59 2.46 5.35
CA ILE A 43 -3.48 3.90 5.65
C ILE A 43 -2.33 4.57 4.89
N ALA A 44 -1.20 3.88 4.71
CA ALA A 44 -0.04 4.42 3.99
C ALA A 44 -0.33 4.60 2.50
N SER A 45 -1.01 3.63 1.87
CA SER A 45 -1.43 3.76 0.46
C SER A 45 -2.45 4.88 0.28
N ASN A 46 -3.40 5.03 1.21
CA ASN A 46 -4.35 6.14 1.20
C ASN A 46 -3.65 7.50 1.30
N PHE A 47 -2.69 7.66 2.21
CA PHE A 47 -1.95 8.91 2.31
C PHE A 47 -1.08 9.18 1.07
N LEU A 48 -0.46 8.14 0.49
CA LEU A 48 0.31 8.31 -0.74
C LEU A 48 -0.61 8.72 -1.90
N ALA A 49 -1.79 8.10 -2.05
CA ALA A 49 -2.77 8.46 -3.06
C ALA A 49 -3.21 9.93 -2.91
N MET A 50 -3.49 10.38 -1.69
CA MET A 50 -3.82 11.79 -1.42
C MET A 50 -2.66 12.73 -1.79
N TYR A 51 -1.43 12.39 -1.39
CA TYR A 51 -0.25 13.18 -1.74
C TYR A 51 -0.01 13.26 -3.25
N LEU A 52 -0.22 12.18 -3.98
CA LEU A 52 -0.10 12.16 -5.45
C LEU A 52 -1.20 12.99 -6.10
N LYS A 53 -2.43 12.93 -5.58
CA LYS A 53 -3.55 13.76 -6.04
C LYS A 53 -3.25 15.26 -5.88
N GLU A 54 -2.63 15.68 -4.77
CA GLU A 54 -2.15 17.06 -4.57
C GLU A 54 -1.06 17.49 -5.59
N LYS A 55 -0.41 16.52 -6.25
CA LYS A 55 0.53 16.74 -7.36
C LYS A 55 -0.10 16.58 -8.74
N ALA A 56 -1.44 16.53 -8.82
CA ALA A 56 -2.19 16.27 -10.04
C ALA A 56 -1.81 14.92 -10.71
N ILE A 57 -1.50 13.91 -9.89
CA ILE A 57 -1.24 12.54 -10.32
C ILE A 57 -2.37 11.66 -9.80
N GLU A 58 -3.19 11.16 -10.72
CA GLU A 58 -4.27 10.24 -10.39
C GLU A 58 -3.73 8.85 -10.04
N SER A 59 -4.39 8.18 -9.09
CA SER A 59 -4.00 6.86 -8.62
C SER A 59 -5.22 6.05 -8.21
N LYS A 60 -5.18 4.75 -8.39
CA LYS A 60 -6.19 3.82 -7.87
C LYS A 60 -5.64 3.05 -6.67
N ILE A 61 -6.44 2.90 -5.62
CA ILE A 61 -6.10 2.03 -4.50
C ILE A 61 -6.59 0.63 -4.82
N ILE A 62 -5.68 -0.34 -4.77
CA ILE A 62 -5.98 -1.76 -4.95
C ILE A 62 -5.90 -2.43 -3.58
N TRP A 63 -6.96 -3.14 -3.21
CA TRP A 63 -6.97 -4.07 -2.09
C TRP A 63 -7.12 -5.50 -2.61
N CYS A 64 -6.36 -6.42 -2.03
CA CYS A 64 -6.42 -7.84 -2.34
C CYS A 64 -6.40 -8.68 -1.05
N GLY A 65 -7.38 -9.56 -0.89
CA GLY A 65 -7.38 -10.65 0.08
C GLY A 65 -6.75 -11.89 -0.56
N ASN A 66 -5.49 -12.15 -0.23
CA ASN A 66 -4.68 -13.17 -0.90
C ASN A 66 -4.91 -14.58 -0.32
N GLU A 67 -5.15 -15.53 -1.22
CA GLU A 67 -5.34 -16.94 -0.91
C GLU A 67 -4.24 -17.83 -1.54
N LEU A 68 -3.24 -17.24 -2.21
CA LEU A 68 -2.13 -17.99 -2.79
C LEU A 68 -1.19 -18.52 -1.70
N GLU A 69 -1.02 -19.85 -1.66
CA GLU A 69 -0.17 -20.54 -0.70
C GLU A 69 1.31 -20.13 -0.80
N GLN A 70 1.80 -19.88 -2.02
CA GLN A 70 3.17 -19.42 -2.26
C GLN A 70 3.48 -18.06 -1.61
N TYR A 71 2.44 -17.24 -1.36
CA TYR A 71 2.52 -15.94 -0.71
C TYR A 71 1.76 -15.93 0.62
N SER A 72 1.77 -17.05 1.34
CA SER A 72 0.93 -17.28 2.51
C SER A 72 1.12 -16.31 3.68
N SER A 73 2.25 -15.60 3.78
CA SER A 73 2.44 -14.54 4.79
C SER A 73 1.72 -13.23 4.42
N VAL A 74 1.40 -13.03 3.14
CA VAL A 74 0.55 -11.93 2.67
C VAL A 74 -0.91 -12.38 2.76
N LYS A 75 -1.63 -12.02 3.82
CA LYS A 75 -3.07 -12.38 3.95
C LYS A 75 -3.98 -11.38 3.25
N SER A 76 -3.70 -10.10 3.45
CA SER A 76 -4.42 -8.99 2.81
C SER A 76 -3.41 -7.88 2.58
N HIS A 77 -3.48 -7.22 1.44
CA HIS A 77 -2.53 -6.18 1.11
C HIS A 77 -3.13 -5.05 0.26
N VAL A 78 -2.58 -3.85 0.41
CA VAL A 78 -3.02 -2.64 -0.27
C VAL A 78 -1.84 -1.93 -0.93
N TRP A 79 -2.01 -1.55 -2.19
CA TRP A 79 -1.02 -0.77 -2.95
C TRP A 79 -1.72 0.16 -3.95
N LEU A 80 -0.94 0.95 -4.70
CA LEU A 80 -1.46 1.87 -5.72
C LEU A 80 -1.19 1.39 -7.14
N GLU A 81 -2.11 1.71 -8.04
CA GLU A 81 -1.88 1.74 -9.48
C GLU A 81 -1.81 3.19 -9.98
N VAL A 82 -0.72 3.53 -10.68
CA VAL A 82 -0.48 4.84 -11.30
C VAL A 82 0.13 4.65 -12.69
N ASP A 83 -0.53 5.12 -13.74
CA ASP A 83 -0.04 5.02 -15.13
C ASP A 83 0.51 3.62 -15.48
N ASP A 84 -0.33 2.59 -15.31
CA ASP A 84 -0.01 1.17 -15.56
C ASP A 84 1.20 0.64 -14.77
N LYS A 85 1.45 1.23 -13.58
CA LYS A 85 2.48 0.78 -12.64
C LYS A 85 1.87 0.46 -11.29
N PHE A 86 2.35 -0.61 -10.67
CA PHE A 86 2.11 -0.87 -9.27
C PHE A 86 3.16 -0.18 -8.40
N ILE A 87 2.70 0.45 -7.33
CA ILE A 87 3.51 1.19 -6.37
C ILE A 87 3.13 0.73 -4.96
N ASP A 88 4.11 0.20 -4.24
CA ASP A 88 3.94 -0.24 -2.86
C ASP A 88 5.09 0.29 -2.00
N ILE A 89 4.76 1.16 -1.04
CA ILE A 89 5.71 1.76 -0.09
C ILE A 89 5.86 0.95 1.19
N THR A 90 5.06 -0.11 1.34
CA THR A 90 5.03 -1.03 2.48
C THR A 90 5.54 -2.42 2.15
N ILE A 91 5.97 -2.67 0.90
CA ILE A 91 6.44 -3.99 0.43
C ILE A 91 7.50 -4.62 1.35
N SER A 92 8.34 -3.78 1.99
CA SER A 92 9.37 -4.21 2.93
C SER A 92 8.85 -4.92 4.19
N GLN A 93 7.52 -5.01 4.39
CA GLN A 93 6.92 -5.87 5.41
C GLN A 93 6.97 -7.36 5.04
N PHE A 94 7.26 -7.70 3.77
CA PHE A 94 7.37 -9.07 3.25
C PHE A 94 8.76 -9.34 2.61
N PRO A 95 9.85 -9.25 3.40
CA PRO A 95 11.22 -9.35 2.89
C PRO A 95 11.54 -10.70 2.22
N GLU A 96 10.75 -11.75 2.49
CA GLU A 96 10.87 -13.08 1.89
C GLU A 96 10.48 -13.12 0.40
N TYR A 97 9.68 -12.15 -0.07
CA TYR A 97 9.22 -12.08 -1.46
C TYR A 97 9.81 -10.88 -2.20
N ASP A 98 10.07 -9.79 -1.50
CA ASP A 98 10.65 -8.59 -2.07
C ASP A 98 11.48 -7.83 -1.02
N ASN A 99 12.78 -7.74 -1.25
CA ASN A 99 13.73 -7.09 -0.34
C ASN A 99 13.86 -5.57 -0.54
N HIS A 100 13.07 -4.98 -1.44
CA HIS A 100 13.11 -3.54 -1.67
C HIS A 100 12.36 -2.79 -0.57
N ARG A 101 12.74 -1.51 -0.38
CA ARG A 101 11.99 -0.59 0.49
C ARG A 101 10.70 -0.10 -0.15
N ILE A 102 10.69 -0.02 -1.48
CA ILE A 102 9.58 0.46 -2.31
C ILE A 102 9.57 -0.43 -3.55
N HIS A 103 8.41 -0.97 -3.87
CA HIS A 103 8.18 -1.65 -5.13
C HIS A 103 7.59 -0.65 -6.13
N ILE A 104 8.20 -0.52 -7.31
CA ILE A 104 7.63 0.19 -8.46
C ILE A 104 7.88 -0.66 -9.69
N SER A 105 6.83 -1.24 -10.26
CA SER A 105 6.91 -2.09 -11.45
C SER A 105 5.79 -1.77 -12.42
N LYS A 106 5.94 -2.19 -13.68
CA LYS A 106 4.80 -2.17 -14.61
C LYS A 106 3.79 -3.20 -14.11
N LYS A 107 2.50 -2.91 -14.22
CA LYS A 107 1.41 -3.79 -13.79
C LYS A 107 1.59 -5.22 -14.27
N ASN A 108 1.95 -5.42 -15.54
CA ASN A 108 2.11 -6.74 -16.14
C ASN A 108 3.49 -7.39 -15.94
N SER A 109 4.35 -6.83 -15.07
CA SER A 109 5.63 -7.44 -14.73
C SER A 109 5.43 -8.68 -13.86
N PRO A 110 6.24 -9.74 -14.03
CA PRO A 110 6.16 -10.97 -13.23
C PRO A 110 6.66 -10.70 -11.81
N THR A 111 5.75 -10.22 -10.97
CA THR A 111 6.01 -9.79 -9.59
C THR A 111 4.94 -10.39 -8.68
N MET A 112 5.26 -10.56 -7.39
CA MET A 112 4.30 -11.02 -6.39
C MET A 112 2.99 -10.21 -6.43
N LEU A 113 3.08 -8.88 -6.53
CA LEU A 113 1.90 -8.01 -6.59
C LEU A 113 1.02 -8.31 -7.81
N MET A 114 1.61 -8.61 -8.97
CA MET A 114 0.85 -8.96 -10.16
C MET A 114 0.21 -10.36 -10.07
N GLU A 115 0.91 -11.32 -9.48
CA GLU A 115 0.36 -12.66 -9.27
C GLU A 115 -0.83 -12.63 -8.30
N ILE A 116 -0.67 -11.94 -7.16
CA ILE A 116 -1.75 -11.71 -6.20
C ILE A 116 -2.90 -10.94 -6.86
N TYR A 117 -2.60 -9.84 -7.56
CA TYR A 117 -3.59 -9.03 -8.27
C TYR A 117 -4.45 -9.87 -9.20
N LYS A 118 -3.81 -10.66 -10.06
CA LYS A 118 -4.48 -11.49 -11.05
C LYS A 118 -5.39 -12.51 -10.37
N HIS A 119 -4.87 -13.22 -9.37
CA HIS A 119 -5.61 -14.24 -8.64
C HIS A 119 -6.83 -13.65 -7.91
N CYS A 120 -6.65 -12.58 -7.14
CA CYS A 120 -7.74 -11.93 -6.43
C CYS A 120 -8.81 -11.37 -7.39
N LYS A 121 -8.39 -10.81 -8.53
CA LYS A 121 -9.32 -10.31 -9.54
C LYS A 121 -10.14 -11.43 -10.20
N GLU A 122 -9.57 -12.62 -10.36
CA GLU A 122 -10.27 -13.82 -10.83
C GLU A 122 -11.29 -14.34 -9.81
N LEU A 123 -10.99 -14.26 -8.51
CA LEU A 123 -11.91 -14.61 -7.42
C LEU A 123 -13.06 -13.61 -7.22
N GLY A 124 -12.88 -12.36 -7.67
CA GLY A 124 -13.92 -11.34 -7.68
C GLY A 124 -14.02 -10.50 -6.40
N HIS A 125 -15.15 -9.80 -6.23
CA HIS A 125 -15.30 -8.69 -5.28
C HIS A 125 -15.05 -9.01 -3.80
N HIS A 126 -15.09 -10.29 -3.41
CA HIS A 126 -14.78 -10.71 -2.04
C HIS A 126 -13.28 -10.65 -1.73
N ASN A 127 -12.43 -10.81 -2.76
CA ASN A 127 -10.98 -10.85 -2.62
C ASN A 127 -10.30 -9.68 -3.33
N TYR A 128 -11.06 -8.84 -4.04
CA TYR A 128 -10.54 -7.75 -4.85
C TYR A 128 -11.40 -6.50 -4.79
N GLN A 129 -10.77 -5.35 -4.56
CA GLN A 129 -11.41 -4.04 -4.68
C GLN A 129 -10.46 -3.00 -5.29
N GLU A 130 -10.95 -2.30 -6.30
CA GLU A 130 -10.44 -0.97 -6.69
C GLU A 130 -11.28 0.07 -5.98
N ARG A 131 -10.65 1.03 -5.30
CA ARG A 131 -11.38 2.06 -4.57
C ARG A 131 -10.68 3.41 -4.58
N GLU A 132 -11.47 4.42 -4.24
CA GLU A 132 -11.04 5.78 -3.97
C GLU A 132 -10.40 5.91 -2.57
N ILE A 133 -9.81 7.07 -2.30
CA ILE A 133 -9.17 7.42 -1.03
C ILE A 133 -10.19 7.36 0.13
N GLN A 134 -9.83 6.61 1.18
CA GLN A 134 -10.57 6.42 2.44
C GLN A 134 -9.67 6.69 3.65
N LEU A 135 -9.76 7.90 4.22
CA LEU A 135 -8.95 8.31 5.38
C LEU A 135 -9.64 8.04 6.73
N ASN A 136 -10.97 7.98 6.74
CA ASN A 136 -11.76 7.96 7.99
C ASN A 136 -12.21 6.56 8.41
N SER A 137 -12.01 5.55 7.57
CA SER A 137 -12.42 4.17 7.83
C SER A 137 -11.33 3.22 7.37
N ALA A 138 -10.96 2.25 8.22
CA ALA A 138 -10.12 1.15 7.82
C ALA A 138 -10.88 0.22 6.86
N SER A 139 -10.15 -0.42 5.95
CA SER A 139 -10.64 -1.60 5.24
C SER A 139 -11.03 -2.64 6.29
N LYS A 140 -12.19 -3.28 6.14
CA LYS A 140 -12.49 -4.46 6.96
C LYS A 140 -11.48 -5.54 6.57
N SER A 141 -10.44 -5.71 7.37
CA SER A 141 -9.64 -6.93 7.36
C SER A 141 -10.55 -8.06 7.82
N GLY A 142 -10.89 -8.97 6.90
CA GLY A 142 -11.48 -10.27 7.24
C GLY A 142 -10.48 -11.14 7.98
#